data_AF-A0A7W6K6F5-F1
#
_entry.id   AF-A0A7W6K6F5-F1
#
_cell.length_a   1.000
_cell.length_b   1.000
_cell.length_c   1.000
_cell.angle_alpha   90.00
_cell.angle_beta   90.00
_cell.angle_gamma   90.00
#
_symmetry.space_group_name_H-M   'P 1'
#
loop_
_entity.id
_entity.type
_entity.pdbx_description
1 polymer ?
#
loop_
_entity_poly.entity_id
_entity_poly.type
_entity_poly.pdbx_seq_one_letter_code
_entity_poly.pdbx_strand_id
1 'polypeptide(L)'
;MVLAEGLSVCGDNHSILTFTSRRRSWVRGETVKDFDEPMGSVVRRRIAALKPGYYTLMGAAVRHATAKLSAQPNRRQLLLILTDSKPNDVDH
;
A
#
# COMPACT_ATOMS: atom_id res chain seq x y z
N MET A 1 -7.71 8.32 6.51
CA MET A 1 -9.07 8.07 5.98
C MET A 1 -9.42 8.98 4.80
N VAL A 2 -9.20 10.30 4.88
CA VAL A 2 -9.63 11.27 3.85
C VAL A 2 -9.20 10.94 2.42
N LEU A 3 -7.94 10.59 2.18
CA LEU A 3 -7.44 10.29 0.83
C LEU A 3 -8.18 9.12 0.17
N ALA A 4 -8.30 8.00 0.87
CA ALA A 4 -8.88 6.78 0.31
C ALA A 4 -10.40 6.93 0.06
N GLU A 5 -11.09 7.68 0.92
CA GLU A 5 -12.49 8.07 0.68
C GLU A 5 -12.63 8.97 -0.54
N GLY A 6 -11.76 9.98 -0.66
CA GLY A 6 -11.75 10.89 -1.81
C GLY A 6 -11.59 10.14 -3.12
N LEU A 7 -10.61 9.24 -3.21
CA LEU A 7 -10.42 8.37 -4.38
C LEU A 7 -11.68 7.55 -4.70
N SER A 8 -12.34 6.98 -3.68
CA SER A 8 -13.57 6.23 -3.88
C SER A 8 -14.72 7.10 -4.39
N VAL A 9 -14.88 8.32 -3.86
CA VAL A 9 -15.94 9.27 -4.26
C VAL A 9 -15.70 9.80 -5.68
N CYS A 10 -14.44 10.00 -6.06
CA CYS A 10 -14.05 10.38 -7.42
C CYS A 10 -14.20 9.25 -8.44
N GLY A 11 -14.50 8.02 -8.00
CA GLY A 11 -14.65 6.85 -8.87
C GLY A 11 -13.32 6.24 -9.31
N ASP A 12 -12.21 6.55 -8.62
CA ASP A 12 -10.90 6.00 -8.94
C ASP A 12 -10.82 4.51 -8.56
N ASN A 13 -10.37 3.70 -9.52
CA ASN A 13 -9.99 2.32 -9.26
C ASN A 13 -8.66 2.31 -8.48
N HIS A 14 -8.69 1.91 -7.21
CA HIS A 14 -7.53 1.97 -6.32
C HIS A 14 -7.43 0.73 -5.43
N SER A 15 -6.22 0.37 -5.01
CA SER A 15 -5.99 -0.62 -3.96
C SER A 15 -5.19 0.01 -2.83
N ILE A 16 -5.27 -0.58 -1.63
CA ILE A 16 -4.52 -0.15 -0.45
C ILE A 16 -3.74 -1.35 0.03
N LEU A 17 -2.41 -1.23 -0.01
CA LEU A 17 -1.48 -2.25 0.40
C LEU A 17 -0.67 -1.75 1.60
N THR A 18 -0.31 -2.66 2.49
CA THR A 18 0.64 -2.40 3.56
C THR A 18 1.81 -3.35 3.45
N PHE A 19 2.97 -2.88 3.85
CA PHE A 19 4.20 -3.66 3.79
C PHE A 19 5.00 -3.45 5.06
N THR A 20 5.58 -4.53 5.55
CA THR A 20 6.58 -4.49 6.62
C THR A 20 7.64 -5.54 6.33
N SER A 21 8.85 -5.33 6.80
CA SER A 21 9.96 -6.25 6.62
C SER A 21 10.82 -6.35 7.87
N ARG A 22 11.39 -7.54 8.12
CA ARG A 22 12.26 -7.81 9.25
C ARG A 22 13.55 -8.43 8.72
N ARG A 23 14.62 -7.62 8.65
CA ARG A 23 15.91 -7.99 8.02
C ARG A 23 15.75 -8.36 6.53
N ARG A 24 16.86 -8.71 5.90
CA ARG A 24 16.97 -9.04 4.46
C ARG A 24 16.12 -10.20 3.94
N SER A 25 15.56 -11.04 4.82
CA SER A 25 14.90 -12.30 4.44
C SER A 25 13.39 -12.35 4.71
N TRP A 26 12.79 -11.30 5.28
CA TRP A 26 11.37 -11.35 5.64
C TRP A 26 10.66 -10.08 5.20
N VAL A 27 9.82 -10.19 4.17
CA VAL A 27 8.91 -9.13 3.69
C VAL A 27 7.49 -9.67 3.79
N ARG A 28 6.62 -8.95 4.48
CA ARG A 28 5.19 -9.24 4.56
C ARG A 28 4.44 -8.09 3.91
N GLY A 29 3.62 -8.42 2.92
CA GLY A 29 2.65 -7.52 2.31
C GLY A 29 1.24 -7.97 2.67
N GLU A 30 0.34 -7.02 2.92
CA GLU A 30 -1.08 -7.29 3.12
C GLU A 30 -1.93 -6.34 2.28
N THR A 31 -2.95 -6.90 1.63
CA THR A 31 -3.98 -6.13 0.96
C THR A 31 -5.01 -5.68 1.98
N VAL A 32 -5.09 -4.38 2.22
CA VAL A 32 -6.11 -3.76 3.07
C VAL A 32 -7.42 -3.59 2.30
N LYS A 33 -7.31 -3.21 1.02
CA LYS A 33 -8.38 -3.11 0.02
C LYS A 33 -7.83 -3.52 -1.32
N ASP A 34 -8.46 -4.46 -2.01
CA ASP A 34 -8.10 -4.78 -3.40
C ASP A 34 -8.87 -3.90 -4.40
N PHE A 35 -8.46 -3.88 -5.67
CA PHE A 35 -9.07 -3.03 -6.70
C PHE A 35 -10.58 -3.30 -6.87
N ASP A 36 -10.99 -4.57 -6.82
CA ASP A 36 -12.38 -5.03 -6.95
C ASP A 36 -13.20 -4.92 -5.65
N GLU A 37 -12.59 -4.56 -4.53
CA GLU A 37 -13.28 -4.39 -3.24
C GLU A 37 -13.74 -2.94 -3.07
N PRO A 38 -15.03 -2.64 -2.88
CA PRO A 38 -15.50 -1.28 -2.64
C PRO A 38 -15.04 -0.74 -1.27
N MET A 39 -14.87 0.58 -1.18
CA MET A 39 -14.61 1.22 0.11
C MET A 39 -15.85 1.06 1.01
N GLY A 40 -15.65 0.52 2.22
CA GLY A 40 -16.75 0.14 3.10
C GLY A 40 -16.33 0.03 4.56
N SER A 41 -17.27 -0.27 5.45
CA SER A 41 -17.00 -0.37 6.89
C SER A 41 -15.92 -1.41 7.23
N VAL A 42 -15.84 -2.48 6.46
CA VAL A 42 -14.81 -3.52 6.60
C VAL A 42 -13.41 -2.96 6.30
N VAL A 43 -13.23 -2.32 5.16
CA VAL A 43 -11.95 -1.69 4.77
C VAL A 43 -11.55 -0.63 5.79
N ARG A 44 -12.49 0.20 6.24
CA ARG A 44 -12.26 1.21 7.29
C ARG A 44 -11.72 0.60 8.58
N ARG A 45 -12.31 -0.53 9.01
CA ARG A 45 -11.83 -1.25 10.19
C ARG A 45 -10.43 -1.83 9.98
N ARG A 46 -10.13 -2.38 8.80
CA ARG A 46 -8.77 -2.88 8.47
C ARG A 46 -7.74 -1.74 8.53
N ILE A 47 -8.06 -0.57 7.94
CA ILE A 47 -7.21 0.63 8.01
C ILE A 47 -6.99 1.05 9.47
N ALA A 48 -8.06 1.11 10.27
CA ALA A 48 -7.96 1.51 11.68
C ALA A 48 -7.19 0.50 12.55
N ALA A 49 -7.15 -0.76 12.15
CA ALA A 49 -6.43 -1.82 12.84
C ALA A 49 -4.94 -1.93 12.45
N LEU A 50 -4.47 -1.13 11.48
CA LEU A 50 -3.07 -1.14 11.06
C LEU A 50 -2.16 -0.77 12.22
N LYS A 51 -1.13 -1.59 12.43
CA LYS A 51 -0.11 -1.35 13.46
C LYS A 51 1.21 -1.05 12.78
N PRO A 52 2.02 -0.13 13.32
CA PRO A 52 3.38 0.08 12.86
C PRO A 52 4.16 -1.24 12.85
N GLY A 53 4.82 -1.53 11.74
CA GLY A 53 5.69 -2.69 11.59
C GLY A 53 7.16 -2.35 11.84
N TYR A 54 8.04 -3.30 11.49
CA TYR A 54 9.49 -3.10 11.46
C TYR A 54 9.89 -2.33 10.17
N TYR A 55 11.17 -2.40 9.77
CA TYR A 55 11.73 -1.78 8.56
C TYR A 55 10.90 -2.02 7.28
N THR A 56 11.14 -1.22 6.24
CA THR A 56 10.47 -1.39 4.93
C THR A 56 11.50 -1.56 3.83
N LEU A 57 11.70 -2.81 3.36
CA LEU A 57 12.39 -3.09 2.10
C LEU A 57 11.51 -2.66 0.92
N MET A 58 11.51 -1.35 0.65
CA MET A 58 10.62 -0.71 -0.32
C MET A 58 10.70 -1.35 -1.72
N GLY A 59 11.87 -1.81 -2.16
CA GLY A 59 12.00 -2.42 -3.49
C GLY A 59 11.08 -3.63 -3.72
N ALA A 60 10.90 -4.50 -2.72
CA ALA A 60 9.99 -5.64 -2.83
C ALA A 60 8.52 -5.19 -2.85
N ALA A 61 8.18 -4.22 -1.98
CA ALA A 61 6.84 -3.63 -1.92
C ALA A 61 6.45 -2.97 -3.25
N VAL A 62 7.35 -2.15 -3.81
CA VAL A 62 7.16 -1.48 -5.10
C VAL A 62 6.98 -2.48 -6.23
N ARG A 63 7.85 -3.50 -6.34
CA ARG A 63 7.68 -4.54 -7.38
C ARG A 63 6.33 -5.24 -7.29
N HIS A 64 5.89 -5.59 -6.09
CA HIS A 64 4.59 -6.22 -5.88
C HIS A 64 3.43 -5.30 -6.25
N ALA A 65 3.45 -4.05 -5.76
CA ALA A 65 2.42 -3.06 -6.05
C ALA A 65 2.36 -2.73 -7.55
N THR A 66 3.51 -2.53 -8.20
CA THR A 66 3.60 -2.29 -9.65
C THR A 66 3.05 -3.47 -10.44
N ALA A 67 3.35 -4.71 -10.08
CA ALA A 67 2.79 -5.88 -10.77
C ALA A 67 1.25 -5.91 -10.71
N LYS A 68 0.65 -5.62 -9.55
CA LYS A 68 -0.82 -5.52 -9.41
C LYS A 68 -1.39 -4.35 -10.20
N LEU A 69 -0.69 -3.21 -10.20
CA LEU A 69 -1.10 -2.00 -10.87
C LEU A 69 -1.05 -2.15 -12.40
N SER A 70 0.00 -2.77 -12.94
CA SER A 70 0.16 -3.04 -14.38
C SER A 70 -0.89 -4.00 -14.93
N ALA A 71 -1.49 -4.84 -14.09
CA ALA A 71 -2.63 -5.68 -14.47
C ALA A 71 -3.95 -4.92 -14.60
N GLN A 72 -4.02 -3.66 -14.15
CA GLN A 72 -5.23 -2.85 -14.26
C GLN A 72 -5.39 -2.26 -15.67
N PRO A 73 -6.62 -2.19 -16.21
CA PRO A 73 -6.87 -1.67 -17.56
C PRO A 73 -6.73 -0.14 -17.65
N ASN A 74 -6.50 0.55 -16.53
CA ASN A 74 -6.44 2.01 -16.47
C ASN A 74 -5.25 2.54 -17.27
N ARG A 75 -5.50 3.49 -18.20
CA ARG A 75 -4.47 4.17 -19.01
C ARG A 75 -3.46 4.95 -18.15
N ARG A 76 -3.92 5.53 -17.03
CA ARG A 76 -3.07 6.21 -16.06
C ARG A 76 -2.99 5.35 -14.81
N GLN A 77 -1.77 5.03 -14.40
CA GLN A 77 -1.47 4.19 -13.26
C GLN A 77 -0.57 4.98 -12.32
N LEU A 78 -1.02 5.21 -11.08
CA LEU A 78 -0.29 5.97 -10.07
C LEU A 78 -0.01 5.07 -8.86
N LEU A 79 1.25 5.02 -8.44
CA LEU A 79 1.67 4.39 -7.20
C LEU A 79 2.02 5.47 -6.17
N LEU A 80 1.23 5.58 -5.11
CA LEU A 80 1.50 6.46 -3.98
C LEU A 80 2.14 5.66 -2.85
N ILE A 81 3.32 6.09 -2.41
CA ILE A 81 4.03 5.48 -1.27
C ILE A 81 3.93 6.43 -0.09
N LEU A 82 3.29 5.98 0.99
CA LEU A 82 3.21 6.70 2.25
C LEU A 82 4.20 6.05 3.22
N THR A 83 5.21 6.79 3.64
CA THR A 83 6.26 6.36 4.55
C THR A 83 6.56 7.50 5.53
N ASP A 84 7.01 7.17 6.75
CA ASP A 84 7.45 8.16 7.74
C ASP A 84 8.80 8.80 7.37
N SER A 85 9.32 8.52 6.18
CA SER A 85 10.52 9.11 5.59
C SER A 85 11.79 8.93 6.40
N LYS A 86 11.82 8.03 7.41
CA LYS A 86 13.07 7.69 8.11
C LYS A 86 14.08 7.22 7.06
N PRO A 87 15.10 8.03 6.74
CA PRO A 87 16.08 7.64 5.76
C PRO A 87 16.78 6.42 6.34
N ASN A 88 16.81 5.33 5.59
CA ASN A 88 17.68 4.21 5.95
C ASN A 88 19.08 4.54 5.40
N ASP A 89 19.60 5.71 5.78
CA ASP A 89 21.01 6.08 5.66
C ASP A 89 21.64 5.72 6.99
N VAL A 90 22.05 4.46 7.12
CA VAL A 90 23.01 4.04 8.15
C VAL A 90 24.11 3.31 7.41
N ASP A 91 25.07 4.14 7.00
CA ASP A 91 26.50 3.91 6.79
C ASP A 91 26.98 2.46 6.66
N HIS A 92 27.62 2.20 5.51
CA HIS A 92 28.83 1.38 5.47
C HIS A 92 29.92 2.12 4.72
#